data_AF-A0AA37UFD6-F1
#
_entry.id   AF-A0AA37UFD6-F1
#
_cell.length_a   1.000
_cell.length_b   1.000
_cell.length_c   1.000
_cell.angle_alpha   90.00
_cell.angle_beta   90.00
_cell.angle_gamma   90.00
#
_symmetry.space_group_name_H-M   'P 1'
#
loop_
_entity.id
_entity.type
_entity.pdbx_description
1 polymer ?
#
loop_
_entity_poly.entity_id
_entity_poly.type
_entity_poly.pdbx_seq_one_letter_code
_entity_poly.pdbx_strand_id
1 'polypeptide(L)'
;MSMVIRPAVVDDAPALAALAEATFVLACPAGTTEEELETHLALHLAVDSFERYLADLRHHLLVAELDGTGGGRRWARVCSATPCSSTGRTRAPSPRS
;
A
#
# COMPACT_ATOMS: atom_id res chain seq x y z
N MET A 1 18.67 9.94 -7.72
CA MET A 1 17.46 9.50 -7.00
C MET A 1 16.75 8.49 -7.88
N SER A 2 16.97 7.21 -7.62
CA SER A 2 16.25 6.10 -8.26
C SER A 2 15.12 5.67 -7.34
N MET A 3 13.99 5.28 -7.94
CA MET A 3 12.87 4.68 -7.23
C MET A 3 12.65 3.28 -7.80
N VAL A 4 12.64 2.28 -6.93
CA VAL A 4 12.34 0.89 -7.27
C VAL A 4 10.99 0.55 -6.66
N ILE A 5 10.13 -0.15 -7.40
CA ILE A 5 8.86 -0.66 -6.88
C ILE A 5 8.94 -2.18 -6.93
N ARG A 6 8.67 -2.84 -5.81
CA ARG A 6 8.65 -4.30 -5.68
C ARG A 6 7.41 -4.77 -4.91
N PRO A 7 6.99 -6.04 -5.08
CA PRO A 7 6.05 -6.66 -4.16
C PRO A 7 6.55 -6.59 -2.72
N ALA A 8 5.63 -6.33 -1.80
CA ALA A 8 5.88 -6.41 -0.37
C ALA A 8 6.05 -7.89 0.05
N VAL A 9 6.91 -8.11 1.04
CA VAL A 9 7.09 -9.41 1.70
C VAL A 9 6.69 -9.31 3.16
N VAL A 10 6.54 -10.45 3.84
CA VAL A 10 6.11 -10.51 5.26
C VAL A 10 7.03 -9.67 6.16
N ASP A 11 8.34 -9.68 5.89
CA ASP A 11 9.31 -8.89 6.64
C ASP A 11 9.10 -7.36 6.52
N ASP A 12 8.36 -6.89 5.50
CA ASP A 12 8.02 -5.48 5.36
C ASP A 12 6.84 -5.07 6.28
N ALA A 13 6.05 -6.02 6.81
CA ALA A 13 4.83 -5.73 7.56
C ALA A 13 5.03 -4.74 8.74
N PRO A 14 6.10 -4.84 9.56
CA PRO A 14 6.37 -3.85 10.60
C PRO A 14 6.64 -2.45 10.05
N ALA A 15 7.39 -2.35 8.95
CA ALA A 15 7.69 -1.08 8.31
C ALA A 15 6.44 -0.46 7.64
N LEU A 16 5.58 -1.30 7.09
CA LEU A 16 4.29 -0.89 6.51
C LEU A 16 3.34 -0.36 7.58
N ALA A 17 3.24 -1.02 8.73
CA ALA A 17 2.42 -0.59 9.87
C ALA A 17 2.84 0.80 10.39
N ALA A 18 4.13 0.96 10.69
CA ALA A 18 4.66 2.24 11.18
C ALA A 18 4.48 3.38 10.18
N LEU A 19 4.64 3.09 8.88
CA LEU A 19 4.39 4.07 7.83
C LEU A 19 2.89 4.43 7.73
N ALA A 20 2.02 3.43 7.76
CA ALA A 20 0.59 3.64 7.69
C ALA A 20 0.12 4.52 8.84
N GLU A 21 0.57 4.26 10.06
CA GLU A 21 0.31 5.11 11.23
C GLU A 21 0.75 6.56 11.00
N ALA A 22 2.02 6.75 10.62
CA ALA A 22 2.58 8.08 10.41
C ALA A 22 1.88 8.88 9.30
N THR A 23 1.35 8.19 8.28
CA THR A 23 0.66 8.83 7.14
C THR A 23 -0.84 8.99 7.37
N PHE A 24 -1.45 8.10 8.16
CA PHE A 24 -2.88 8.13 8.42
C PHE A 24 -3.27 9.34 9.25
N VAL A 25 -2.50 9.69 10.29
CA VAL A 25 -2.71 10.91 11.08
C VAL A 25 -2.66 12.17 10.20
N LEU A 26 -1.76 12.19 9.22
CA LEU A 26 -1.62 13.32 8.28
C LEU A 26 -2.73 13.37 7.22
N ALA A 27 -3.33 12.23 6.89
CA ALA A 27 -4.41 12.12 5.93
C ALA A 27 -5.80 12.33 6.55
N CYS A 28 -5.91 12.21 7.88
CA CYS A 28 -7.17 12.35 8.59
C CYS A 28 -7.68 13.81 8.55
N PRO A 29 -8.97 14.03 8.22
CA PRO A 29 -9.57 15.36 8.27
C PRO A 29 -9.62 15.88 9.72
N ALA A 30 -9.60 17.21 9.86
CA ALA A 30 -9.73 17.87 11.16
C ALA A 30 -11.10 17.53 11.77
N GLY A 31 -11.09 16.70 12.82
CA GLY A 31 -12.30 16.19 13.47
C GLY A 31 -12.26 14.71 13.83
N THR A 32 -11.27 13.97 13.32
CA THR A 32 -11.04 12.58 13.75
C THR A 32 -10.56 12.56 15.20
N THR A 33 -11.23 11.79 16.05
CA THR A 33 -10.86 11.68 17.46
C THR A 33 -9.70 10.71 17.66
N GLU A 34 -8.96 10.85 18.76
CA GLU A 34 -7.83 9.97 19.10
C GLU A 34 -8.28 8.51 19.25
N GLU A 35 -9.45 8.27 19.84
CA GLU A 35 -10.02 6.94 20.05
C GLU A 35 -10.41 6.23 18.74
N GLU A 36 -10.95 6.98 17.77
CA GLU A 36 -11.23 6.47 16.41
C GLU A 36 -9.95 6.15 15.65
N LEU A 37 -8.91 6.98 15.82
CA LEU A 37 -7.58 6.78 15.26
C LEU A 37 -6.94 5.49 15.80
N GLU A 38 -6.86 5.34 17.12
CA GLU A 38 -6.30 4.15 17.78
C GLU A 38 -7.05 2.88 17.37
N THR A 39 -8.38 2.94 17.35
CA THR A 39 -9.21 1.81 16.94
C THR A 39 -8.95 1.43 15.48
N HIS A 40 -8.87 2.40 14.57
CA HIS A 40 -8.60 2.13 13.16
C HIS A 40 -7.19 1.57 12.93
N LEU A 41 -6.20 2.13 13.64
CA LEU A 41 -4.82 1.68 13.58
C LEU A 41 -4.70 0.22 14.04
N ALA A 42 -5.29 -0.12 15.19
CA ALA A 42 -5.25 -1.47 15.74
C ALA A 42 -5.96 -2.49 14.83
N LEU A 43 -7.10 -2.13 14.24
CA LEU A 43 -7.90 -3.05 13.43
C LEU A 43 -7.34 -3.25 12.01
N HIS A 44 -6.85 -2.18 11.38
CA HIS A 44 -6.56 -2.20 9.95
C HIS A 44 -5.10 -1.95 9.58
N LEU A 45 -4.34 -1.26 10.44
CA LEU A 45 -2.98 -0.81 10.14
C LEU A 45 -1.91 -1.40 11.09
N ALA A 46 -2.29 -2.40 11.90
CA ALA A 46 -1.37 -3.18 12.72
C ALA A 46 -0.58 -4.20 11.87
N VAL A 47 0.53 -4.70 12.43
CA VAL A 47 1.41 -5.69 11.77
C VAL A 47 0.64 -6.95 11.36
N ASP A 48 -0.16 -7.52 12.26
CA ASP A 48 -0.98 -8.71 11.96
C ASP A 48 -1.96 -8.48 10.80
N SER A 49 -2.48 -7.26 10.67
CA SER A 49 -3.35 -6.92 9.54
C SER A 49 -2.58 -6.89 8.22
N PHE A 50 -1.36 -6.34 8.21
CA PHE A 50 -0.49 -6.41 7.03
C PHE A 50 -0.06 -7.83 6.68
N GLU A 51 0.24 -8.67 7.67
CA GLU A 51 0.54 -10.10 7.42
C GLU A 51 -0.64 -10.82 6.78
N ARG A 52 -1.87 -10.57 7.25
CA ARG A 52 -3.08 -11.11 6.63
C ARG A 52 -3.28 -10.60 5.20
N TYR A 53 -3.06 -9.31 4.97
CA TYR A 53 -3.15 -8.75 3.61
C TYR A 53 -2.09 -9.35 2.67
N LEU A 54 -0.89 -9.66 3.16
CA LEU A 54 0.15 -10.32 2.37
C LEU A 54 -0.17 -11.79 2.08
N ALA A 55 -0.86 -12.47 3.00
CA ALA A 55 -1.28 -13.85 2.82
C ALA A 55 -2.52 -14.00 1.91
N ASP A 56 -3.32 -12.94 1.75
CA ASP A 56 -4.51 -12.94 0.91
C ASP A 56 -4.18 -12.53 -0.54
N LEU A 57 -4.35 -13.47 -1.47
CA LEU A 57 -4.13 -13.27 -2.91
C LEU A 57 -5.02 -12.18 -3.54
N ARG A 58 -6.05 -11.71 -2.84
CA ARG A 58 -6.91 -10.60 -3.27
C ARG A 58 -6.28 -9.23 -3.03
N HIS A 59 -5.27 -9.17 -2.17
CA HIS A 59 -4.58 -7.94 -1.80
C HIS A 59 -3.18 -7.93 -2.42
N HIS A 60 -2.90 -6.90 -3.22
CA HIS A 60 -1.55 -6.67 -3.72
C HIS A 60 -0.94 -5.51 -2.94
N LEU A 61 0.11 -5.81 -2.19
CA LEU A 61 0.91 -4.82 -1.47
C LEU A 61 2.22 -4.60 -2.24
N LEU A 62 2.50 -3.33 -2.55
CA LEU A 62 3.73 -2.90 -3.21
C LEU A 62 4.51 -2.01 -2.27
N VAL A 63 5.83 -2.17 -2.29
CA VAL A 63 6.79 -1.30 -1.60
C VAL A 63 7.54 -0.54 -2.67
N ALA A 64 7.43 0.78 -2.60
CA ALA A 64 8.39 1.66 -3.24
C ALA A 64 9.62 1.77 -2.35
N GLU A 65 10.81 1.84 -2.94
CA GLU A 65 12.05 2.20 -2.26
C GLU A 65 12.69 3.31 -3.06
N LEU A 66 13.08 4.40 -2.40
CA LEU A 66 13.82 5.47 -3.05
C LEU A 66 15.24 5.49 -2.52
N ASP A 67 16.19 5.46 -3.44
CA ASP A 67 17.59 5.68 -3.16
C ASP A 67 17.81 7.19 -2.98
N GLY A 68 17.78 7.60 -1.71
CA GLY A 68 18.24 8.92 -1.27
C GLY A 68 19.75 8.94 -1.05
N THR A 69 20.37 10.10 -1.24
CA THR A 69 21.82 10.38 -1.16
C THR A 69 22.43 10.24 0.26
N GLY A 70 21.88 9.35 1.10
CA GLY A 70 22.23 9.22 2.52
C GLY A 70 22.02 7.82 3.09
N GLY A 71 22.19 6.75 2.30
CA GLY A 71 22.35 5.36 2.77
C GLY A 71 21.16 4.71 3.49
N GLY A 72 20.11 5.47 3.79
CA GLY A 72 18.89 4.98 4.44
C GLY A 72 17.77 4.81 3.44
N ARG A 73 17.45 3.56 3.12
CA ARG A 73 16.24 3.13 2.40
C ARG A 73 15.03 3.59 3.22
N ARG A 74 14.27 4.58 2.74
CA ARG A 74 13.22 5.18 3.58
C ARG A 74 12.09 5.81 2.79
N TRP A 75 11.20 5.00 2.25
CA TRP A 75 9.74 5.22 2.27
C TRP A 75 9.05 4.13 1.45
N ALA A 76 8.20 3.31 2.06
CA ALA A 76 7.25 2.48 1.32
C ALA A 76 6.02 3.32 0.93
N ARG A 77 5.21 2.88 -0.02
CA ARG A 77 3.84 3.36 -0.21
C ARG A 77 3.00 2.14 -0.55
N VAL A 78 2.07 1.80 0.32
CA VAL A 78 1.10 0.74 0.06
C VAL A 78 0.08 1.25 -0.96
N CYS A 79 0.09 0.65 -2.13
CA CYS A 79 -1.00 0.76 -3.10
C CYS A 79 -1.81 -0.53 -3.03
N SER A 80 -2.97 -0.53 -2.38
CA SER A 80 -3.91 -1.64 -2.50
C SER A 80 -4.60 -1.55 -3.86
N ALA A 81 -4.10 -2.29 -4.83
CA ALA A 81 -4.82 -2.50 -6.08
C ALA A 81 -5.82 -3.63 -5.87
N THR A 82 -7.12 -3.31 -5.80
CA THR A 82 -8.15 -4.31 -6.09
C THR A 82 -7.85 -4.82 -7.50
N PRO A 83 -7.76 -6.15 -7.75
CA PRO A 83 -7.63 -6.62 -9.12
C PRO A 83 -8.78 -6.02 -9.90
N CYS A 84 -8.45 -5.16 -10.84
CA CYS A 84 -9.42 -4.61 -11.77
C CYS A 84 -10.03 -5.84 -12.44
N SER A 85 -11.27 -6.17 -12.11
CA SER A 85 -12.06 -7.21 -12.77
C SER A 85 -12.42 -6.72 -14.17
N SER A 86 -11.39 -6.42 -14.97
CA SER A 86 -11.51 -6.17 -16.39
C SER A 86 -11.42 -7.52 -17.09
N THR A 87 -12.53 -8.26 -16.99
CA THR A 87 -12.85 -9.27 -17.98
C THR A 87 -12.70 -8.61 -19.36
N GLY A 88 -11.86 -9.22 -20.19
CA GLY A 88 -11.20 -8.59 -21.33
C GLY A 88 -12.10 -7.77 -22.25
N ARG A 89 -11.62 -6.58 -22.61
CA ARG A 89 -12.04 -5.90 -23.84
C ARG A 89 -10.94 -6.07 -24.88
N THR A 90 -10.91 -7.23 -25.54
CA THR A 90 -10.08 -7.42 -26.73
C THR A 90 -10.58 -6.45 -27.79
N ARG A 91 -9.76 -5.45 -28.10
CA ARG A 91 -10.03 -4.47 -29.16
C ARG A 91 -10.02 -5.19 -30.51
N ALA A 92 -11.19 -5.37 -31.11
CA ALA A 92 -11.30 -5.82 -32.49
C ALA A 92 -10.66 -4.76 -33.42
N PRO A 93 -9.83 -5.15 -34.41
CA PRO A 93 -9.32 -4.21 -35.39
C PRO A 93 -10.46 -3.73 -36.31
N SER A 94 -10.63 -2.41 -36.42
CA SER A 94 -11.58 -1.79 -37.35
C SER A 94 -11.15 -2.03 -38.81
N PRO A 95 -12.06 -2.45 -39.72
CA PRO A 95 -11.74 -2.49 -41.14
C PRO A 95 -11.62 -1.05 -41.67
N ARG A 96 -10.55 -0.79 -42.44
CA ARG A 96 -10.42 0.45 -43.22
C ARG A 96 -11.38 0.37 -44.39
N SER A 97 -12.26 1.37 -44.51
CA SER A 97 -12.97 1.70 -45.76
C SER A 97 -12.28 2.89 -46.41
#